data_AF-A0AAD6XI86-F1
#
_entry.id   AF-A0AAD6XI86-F1
#
_cell.length_a   1.000
_cell.length_b   1.000
_cell.length_c   1.000
_cell.angle_alpha   90.00
_cell.angle_beta   90.00
_cell.angle_gamma   90.00
#
_symmetry.space_group_name_H-M   'P 1'
#
loop_
_entity.id
_entity.type
_entity.pdbx_description
1 polymer ?
#
loop_
_entity_poly.entity_id
_entity_poly.type
_entity_poly.pdbx_seq_one_letter_code
_entity_poly.pdbx_strand_id
1 'polypeptide(L)'
;MPQLISIAVCVSDDVTLSDFIPPVDILSSMNSGDHPVLGVGVPESAYRVTIDYLAPTMAPVVALQGRPAPTFNPTLTYADAMASGKQFDVLWVPAGPVDIFATGVSTIPKDEIAFIAQQAPKAKYVMSVCTGAVQLALAGVLTGKRATTSKAFYHAVGAVTPKDITWVPEARWVIDGNVWTSSGVAAGADMALAFVEHLAGKDVARYIRNVTEHPEVTDKDDPFAKIHGLI
;
A
#
# COMPACT_ATOMS: atom_id res chain seq x y z
N MET A 1 -21.79 10.77 13.34
CA MET A 1 -21.11 9.46 13.43
C MET A 1 -20.00 9.45 12.40
N PRO A 2 -18.78 9.00 12.75
CA PRO A 2 -17.67 8.93 11.80
C PRO A 2 -18.02 8.08 10.57
N GLN A 3 -17.50 8.44 9.41
CA GLN A 3 -17.63 7.62 8.20
C GLN A 3 -16.66 6.43 8.28
N LEU A 4 -17.17 5.22 8.01
CA LEU A 4 -16.34 4.03 7.93
C LEU A 4 -15.69 3.91 6.55
N ILE A 5 -14.38 3.62 6.52
CA ILE A 5 -13.60 3.32 5.33
C ILE A 5 -13.09 1.88 5.42
N SER A 6 -13.43 1.06 4.44
CA SER A 6 -12.98 -0.32 4.33
C SER A 6 -11.69 -0.43 3.51
N ILE A 7 -10.67 -1.09 4.06
CA ILE A 7 -9.36 -1.26 3.43
C ILE A 7 -9.10 -2.75 3.20
N ALA A 8 -8.76 -3.12 1.96
CA ALA A 8 -8.21 -4.42 1.64
C ALA A 8 -6.68 -4.30 1.49
N VAL A 9 -5.93 -4.97 2.35
CA VAL A 9 -4.49 -5.17 2.17
C VAL A 9 -4.29 -6.42 1.32
N CYS A 10 -3.82 -6.26 0.09
CA CYS A 10 -3.66 -7.35 -0.87
C CYS A 10 -2.28 -7.99 -0.69
N VAL A 11 -2.25 -9.23 -0.18
CA VAL A 11 -1.02 -9.91 0.22
C VAL A 11 -0.94 -11.30 -0.38
N SER A 12 0.29 -11.79 -0.54
CA SER A 12 0.61 -13.16 -0.94
C SER A 12 1.92 -13.58 -0.29
N ASP A 13 2.31 -14.84 -0.49
CA ASP A 13 3.68 -15.26 -0.14
C ASP A 13 4.71 -14.33 -0.79
N ASP A 14 5.88 -14.23 -0.17
CA ASP A 14 6.95 -13.26 -0.45
C ASP A 14 6.63 -11.79 -0.19
N VAL A 15 5.48 -11.49 0.43
CA VAL A 15 5.16 -10.10 0.78
C VAL A 15 6.23 -9.47 1.68
N THR A 16 6.51 -8.19 1.43
CA THR A 16 7.34 -7.37 2.32
C THR A 16 6.48 -6.79 3.44
N LEU A 17 6.62 -7.31 4.67
CA LEU A 17 5.80 -6.89 5.81
C LEU A 17 5.88 -5.39 6.11
N SER A 18 7.06 -4.79 5.97
CA SER A 18 7.28 -3.35 6.20
C SER A 18 6.57 -2.44 5.18
N ASP A 19 6.03 -3.00 4.10
CA ASP A 19 5.26 -2.25 3.11
C ASP A 19 3.79 -2.06 3.51
N PHE A 20 3.30 -2.79 4.52
CA PHE A 20 1.92 -2.64 4.99
C PHE A 20 1.78 -2.58 6.51
N ILE A 21 2.65 -3.21 7.31
CA ILE A 21 2.51 -3.16 8.78
C ILE A 21 2.61 -1.72 9.32
N PRO A 22 3.70 -0.95 9.07
CA PRO A 22 3.74 0.44 9.56
C PRO A 22 2.62 1.32 8.98
N PRO A 23 2.30 1.25 7.67
CA PRO A 23 1.12 1.93 7.14
C PRO A 23 -0.20 1.56 7.82
N VAL A 24 -0.44 0.29 8.11
CA VAL A 24 -1.65 -0.17 8.77
C VAL A 24 -1.70 0.29 10.23
N ASP A 25 -0.58 0.33 10.95
CA ASP A 25 -0.52 0.92 12.29
C ASP A 25 -0.88 2.41 12.24
N ILE A 26 -0.38 3.16 11.25
CA ILE A 26 -0.72 4.56 11.02
C ILE A 26 -2.21 4.74 10.69
N LEU A 27 -2.74 3.95 9.76
CA LEU A 27 -4.14 4.04 9.32
C LEU A 27 -5.10 3.65 10.44
N SER A 28 -4.81 2.57 11.16
CA SER A 28 -5.62 2.10 12.29
C SER A 28 -5.61 3.08 13.47
N SER A 29 -4.58 3.91 13.60
CA SER A 29 -4.52 5.00 14.59
C SER A 29 -5.62 6.06 14.40
N MET A 30 -6.30 6.11 13.24
CA MET A 30 -7.53 6.92 13.08
C MET A 30 -8.68 6.44 13.98
N ASN A 31 -8.62 5.21 14.49
CA ASN A 31 -9.58 4.66 15.45
C ASN A 31 -9.15 4.88 16.90
N SER A 32 -7.98 5.51 17.18
CA SER A 32 -7.45 5.66 18.54
C SER A 32 -8.40 6.36 19.50
N GLY A 33 -9.26 7.27 19.01
CA GLY A 33 -10.28 7.94 19.81
C GLY A 33 -11.33 6.99 20.43
N ASP A 34 -11.50 5.78 19.87
CA ASP A 34 -12.44 4.77 20.38
C ASP A 34 -11.77 3.82 21.40
N HIS A 35 -10.45 3.91 21.56
CA HIS A 35 -9.72 3.02 22.47
C HIS A 35 -9.90 3.49 23.94
N PRO A 36 -10.30 2.61 24.87
CA PRO A 36 -10.65 3.00 26.24
C PRO A 36 -9.48 3.59 27.04
N VAL A 37 -8.24 3.29 26.66
CA VAL A 37 -7.03 3.78 27.34
C VAL A 37 -6.28 4.84 26.52
N LEU A 38 -6.36 4.76 25.19
CA LEU A 38 -5.54 5.59 24.30
C LEU A 38 -6.32 6.76 23.70
N GLY A 39 -7.65 6.80 23.87
CA GLY A 39 -8.53 7.82 23.30
C GLY A 39 -8.50 9.18 23.99
N VAL A 40 -7.88 9.29 25.18
CA VAL A 40 -7.83 10.57 25.92
C VAL A 40 -6.86 11.53 25.23
N GLY A 41 -7.36 12.70 24.81
CA GLY A 41 -6.55 13.73 24.15
C GLY A 41 -6.28 13.46 22.66
N VAL A 42 -6.92 12.45 22.07
CA VAL A 42 -6.87 12.19 20.63
C VAL A 42 -7.79 13.19 19.91
N PRO A 43 -7.32 13.85 18.83
CA PRO A 43 -8.20 14.66 18.00
C PRO A 43 -9.37 13.85 17.43
N GLU A 44 -10.56 14.47 17.34
CA GLU A 44 -11.72 13.81 16.74
C GLU A 44 -11.46 13.56 15.24
N SER A 45 -11.46 12.29 14.84
CA SER A 45 -11.41 11.91 13.43
C SER A 45 -12.83 11.74 12.88
N ALA A 46 -13.09 12.38 11.74
CA ALA A 46 -14.33 12.20 10.98
C ALA A 46 -14.45 10.80 10.34
N TYR A 47 -13.36 10.02 10.34
CA TYR A 47 -13.29 8.70 9.73
C TYR A 47 -12.88 7.61 10.73
N ARG A 48 -13.32 6.39 10.46
CA ARG A 48 -12.82 5.15 11.06
C ARG A 48 -12.44 4.18 9.96
N VAL A 49 -11.53 3.25 10.26
CA VAL A 49 -11.10 2.22 9.31
C VAL A 49 -11.42 0.82 9.80
N THR A 50 -11.75 -0.06 8.86
CA THR A 50 -11.71 -1.51 9.01
C THR A 50 -10.75 -2.07 7.98
N ILE A 51 -9.93 -3.04 8.38
CA ILE A 51 -8.85 -3.55 7.54
C ILE A 51 -9.00 -5.07 7.44
N ASP A 52 -9.07 -5.56 6.21
CA ASP A 52 -9.01 -6.99 5.90
C ASP A 52 -7.69 -7.29 5.18
N TYR A 53 -7.07 -8.41 5.52
CA TYR A 53 -5.84 -8.90 4.90
C TYR A 53 -6.21 -10.03 3.96
N LEU A 54 -6.17 -9.75 2.65
CA LEU A 54 -6.64 -10.66 1.63
C LEU A 54 -5.50 -11.46 1.04
N ALA A 55 -5.64 -12.78 1.02
CA ALA A 55 -4.65 -13.70 0.48
C ALA A 55 -5.29 -14.77 -0.44
N PRO A 56 -4.51 -15.56 -1.19
CA PRO A 56 -5.08 -16.62 -2.02
C PRO A 56 -5.78 -17.72 -1.23
N THR A 57 -5.31 -18.00 0.00
CA THR A 57 -5.89 -19.00 0.91
C THR A 57 -5.88 -18.47 2.34
N MET A 58 -6.53 -19.18 3.27
CA MET A 58 -6.48 -18.87 4.70
C MET A 58 -5.23 -19.41 5.41
N ALA A 59 -4.31 -20.07 4.70
CA ALA A 59 -3.05 -20.50 5.29
C ALA A 59 -2.20 -19.28 5.69
N PRO A 60 -1.33 -19.39 6.71
CA PRO A 60 -0.41 -18.32 7.05
C PRO A 60 0.44 -17.94 5.84
N VAL A 61 0.49 -16.65 5.54
CA VAL A 61 1.29 -16.11 4.44
C VAL A 61 2.75 -16.02 4.88
N VAL A 62 3.66 -16.49 4.04
CA VAL A 62 5.10 -16.50 4.30
C VAL A 62 5.75 -15.27 3.69
N ALA A 63 6.15 -14.32 4.52
CA ALA A 63 6.86 -13.12 4.08
C ALA A 63 8.31 -13.43 3.69
N LEU A 64 8.82 -12.74 2.66
CA LEU A 64 10.24 -12.73 2.27
C LEU A 64 10.90 -14.13 2.33
N GLN A 65 10.39 -15.10 1.57
CA GLN A 65 10.85 -16.49 1.66
C GLN A 65 12.37 -16.58 1.50
N GLY A 66 12.99 -17.46 2.29
CA GLY A 66 14.45 -17.57 2.39
C GLY A 66 15.11 -16.53 3.30
N ARG A 67 14.34 -15.63 3.93
CA ARG A 67 14.80 -14.75 5.02
C ARG A 67 14.10 -15.10 6.33
N PRO A 68 14.71 -14.79 7.51
CA PRO A 68 14.08 -15.03 8.81
C PRO A 68 12.99 -13.99 9.11
N ALA A 69 11.90 -14.02 8.36
CA ALA A 69 10.73 -13.16 8.54
C ALA A 69 9.55 -13.94 9.15
N PRO A 70 8.66 -13.27 9.92
CA PRO A 70 7.49 -13.94 10.47
C PRO A 70 6.44 -14.23 9.38
N THR A 71 5.57 -15.19 9.67
CA THR A 71 4.32 -15.39 8.93
C THR A 71 3.22 -14.51 9.50
N PHE A 72 2.16 -14.26 8.72
CA PHE A 72 0.94 -13.62 9.24
C PHE A 72 -0.32 -14.33 8.75
N ASN A 73 -1.40 -14.23 9.51
CA ASN A 73 -2.67 -14.87 9.18
C ASN A 73 -3.56 -13.90 8.37
N PRO A 74 -4.07 -14.32 7.20
CA PRO A 74 -5.08 -13.55 6.46
C PRO A 74 -6.43 -13.55 7.18
N THR A 75 -7.30 -12.59 6.83
CA THR A 75 -8.67 -12.50 7.36
C THR A 75 -9.73 -12.87 6.34
N LEU A 76 -9.39 -12.84 5.05
CA LEU A 76 -10.31 -13.14 3.96
C LEU A 76 -9.52 -13.67 2.75
N THR A 77 -10.12 -14.55 1.94
CA THR A 77 -9.50 -14.94 0.67
C THR A 77 -9.93 -14.01 -0.47
N TYR A 78 -9.11 -13.87 -1.52
CA TYR A 78 -9.52 -13.14 -2.72
C TYR A 78 -10.80 -13.72 -3.33
N ALA A 79 -10.92 -15.06 -3.38
CA ALA A 79 -12.09 -15.75 -3.90
C ALA A 79 -13.36 -15.44 -3.10
N ASP A 80 -13.30 -15.49 -1.76
CA ASP A 80 -14.45 -15.21 -0.90
C ASP A 80 -14.84 -13.72 -0.94
N ALA A 81 -13.86 -12.83 -1.02
CA ALA A 81 -14.10 -11.39 -1.21
C ALA A 81 -14.86 -11.12 -2.51
N MET A 82 -14.43 -11.72 -3.62
CA MET A 82 -15.12 -11.61 -4.92
C MET A 82 -16.51 -12.25 -4.89
N ALA A 83 -16.65 -13.43 -4.30
CA ALA A 83 -17.92 -14.17 -4.23
C ALA A 83 -18.98 -13.45 -3.38
N SER A 84 -18.56 -12.80 -2.29
CA SER A 84 -19.47 -12.01 -1.44
C SER A 84 -19.93 -10.69 -2.08
N GLY A 85 -19.29 -10.25 -3.16
CA GLY A 85 -19.56 -8.95 -3.77
C GLY A 85 -19.14 -7.75 -2.90
N LYS A 86 -18.31 -7.98 -1.87
CA LYS A 86 -17.80 -6.91 -1.00
C LYS A 86 -16.97 -5.94 -1.83
N GLN A 87 -17.30 -4.65 -1.74
CA GLN A 87 -16.52 -3.57 -2.34
C GLN A 87 -15.71 -2.88 -1.24
N PHE A 88 -14.40 -2.77 -1.45
CA PHE A 88 -13.53 -2.02 -0.55
C PHE A 88 -13.41 -0.55 -1.01
N ASP A 89 -13.29 0.36 -0.04
CA ASP A 89 -13.04 1.78 -0.31
C ASP A 89 -11.57 2.02 -0.70
N VAL A 90 -10.64 1.28 -0.09
CA VAL A 90 -9.19 1.40 -0.30
C VAL A 90 -8.60 0.04 -0.61
N LEU A 91 -7.76 -0.02 -1.64
CA LEU A 91 -6.84 -1.13 -1.87
C LEU A 91 -5.44 -0.71 -1.46
N TRP A 92 -4.77 -1.49 -0.61
CA TRP A 92 -3.38 -1.30 -0.22
C TRP A 92 -2.53 -2.47 -0.71
N VAL A 93 -1.61 -2.21 -1.63
CA VAL A 93 -0.86 -3.25 -2.35
C VAL A 93 0.65 -3.15 -2.03
N PRO A 94 1.16 -3.90 -1.03
CA PRO A 94 2.59 -4.01 -0.75
C PRO A 94 3.37 -4.75 -1.85
N ALA A 95 4.70 -4.75 -1.77
CA ALA A 95 5.51 -5.65 -2.59
C ALA A 95 5.16 -7.11 -2.31
N GLY A 96 4.85 -7.86 -3.38
CA GLY A 96 4.75 -9.32 -3.39
C GLY A 96 5.96 -10.00 -4.05
N PRO A 97 5.79 -11.19 -4.66
CA PRO A 97 6.86 -11.89 -5.37
C PRO A 97 7.55 -11.02 -6.43
N VAL A 98 8.88 -11.13 -6.51
CA VAL A 98 9.73 -10.33 -7.40
C VAL A 98 10.52 -11.18 -8.41
N ASP A 99 10.17 -12.46 -8.53
CA ASP A 99 10.80 -13.43 -9.42
C ASP A 99 10.75 -13.00 -10.89
N ILE A 100 9.70 -12.25 -11.28
CA ILE A 100 9.56 -11.66 -12.62
C ILE A 100 10.78 -10.83 -13.05
N PHE A 101 11.50 -10.20 -12.12
CA PHE A 101 12.69 -9.41 -12.44
C PHE A 101 13.86 -10.27 -12.90
N ALA A 102 13.90 -11.54 -12.50
CA ALA A 102 14.96 -12.48 -12.85
C ALA A 102 14.55 -13.46 -13.95
N THR A 103 13.29 -13.93 -13.92
CA THR A 103 12.82 -15.02 -14.78
C THR A 103 11.99 -14.54 -15.97
N GLY A 104 11.47 -13.30 -15.92
CA GLY A 104 10.48 -12.78 -16.86
C GLY A 104 9.08 -13.40 -16.71
N VAL A 105 8.89 -14.27 -15.72
CA VAL A 105 7.62 -14.92 -15.39
C VAL A 105 7.24 -14.52 -13.97
N SER A 106 5.99 -14.13 -13.75
CA SER A 106 5.49 -13.72 -12.44
C SER A 106 4.90 -14.90 -11.68
N THR A 107 5.27 -15.08 -10.42
CA THR A 107 4.56 -15.95 -9.47
C THR A 107 3.54 -15.19 -8.61
N ILE A 108 3.36 -13.88 -8.80
CA ILE A 108 2.25 -13.14 -8.19
C ILE A 108 0.93 -13.90 -8.48
N PRO A 109 0.12 -14.20 -7.45
CA PRO A 109 -1.11 -14.95 -7.62
C PRO A 109 -2.07 -14.32 -8.63
N LYS A 110 -2.65 -15.13 -9.52
CA LYS A 110 -3.57 -14.65 -10.56
C LYS A 110 -4.88 -14.10 -9.98
N ASP A 111 -5.34 -14.66 -8.87
CA ASP A 111 -6.52 -14.22 -8.13
C ASP A 111 -6.30 -12.87 -7.43
N GLU A 112 -5.09 -12.56 -6.95
CA GLU A 112 -4.73 -11.22 -6.48
C GLU A 112 -4.87 -10.19 -7.61
N ILE A 113 -4.25 -10.44 -8.77
CA ILE A 113 -4.34 -9.53 -9.92
C ILE A 113 -5.79 -9.37 -10.39
N ALA A 114 -6.55 -10.45 -10.45
CA ALA A 114 -7.96 -10.42 -10.84
C ALA A 114 -8.81 -9.62 -9.83
N PHE A 115 -8.58 -9.81 -8.53
CA PHE A 115 -9.26 -9.07 -7.47
C PHE A 115 -8.97 -7.57 -7.57
N ILE A 116 -7.70 -7.18 -7.71
CA ILE A 116 -7.30 -5.77 -7.85
C ILE A 116 -7.98 -5.16 -9.07
N ALA A 117 -7.91 -5.82 -10.24
CA ALA A 117 -8.52 -5.35 -11.48
C ALA A 117 -10.04 -5.16 -11.36
N GLN A 118 -10.72 -6.05 -10.62
CA GLN A 118 -12.16 -5.96 -10.39
C GLN A 118 -12.55 -4.85 -9.40
N GLN A 119 -11.79 -4.65 -8.34
CA GLN A 119 -12.12 -3.71 -7.26
C GLN A 119 -11.72 -2.26 -7.59
N ALA A 120 -10.58 -2.07 -8.24
CA ALA A 120 -9.97 -0.76 -8.47
C ALA A 120 -10.89 0.27 -9.14
N PRO A 121 -11.74 -0.08 -10.15
CA PRO A 121 -12.64 0.89 -10.78
C PRO A 121 -13.68 1.52 -9.85
N LYS A 122 -13.99 0.85 -8.73
CA LYS A 122 -15.00 1.29 -7.74
C LYS A 122 -14.38 1.68 -6.39
N ALA A 123 -13.10 1.41 -6.19
CA ALA A 123 -12.38 1.84 -5.00
C ALA A 123 -12.20 3.37 -5.01
N LYS A 124 -12.39 3.99 -3.85
CA LYS A 124 -12.13 5.43 -3.67
C LYS A 124 -10.65 5.74 -3.77
N TYR A 125 -9.79 4.82 -3.36
CA TYR A 125 -8.33 4.94 -3.46
C TYR A 125 -7.68 3.59 -3.75
N VAL A 126 -6.64 3.60 -4.58
CA VAL A 126 -5.81 2.41 -4.86
C VAL A 126 -4.37 2.79 -4.62
N MET A 127 -3.73 2.08 -3.70
CA MET A 127 -2.44 2.46 -3.14
C MET A 127 -1.44 1.32 -3.30
N SER A 128 -0.19 1.63 -3.63
CA SER A 128 0.89 0.64 -3.62
C SER A 128 2.16 1.14 -2.95
N VAL A 129 2.90 0.22 -2.36
CA VAL A 129 4.24 0.48 -1.80
C VAL A 129 5.26 -0.40 -2.49
N CYS A 130 6.46 0.13 -2.71
CA CYS A 130 7.60 -0.59 -3.26
C CYS A 130 7.26 -1.22 -4.62
N THR A 131 7.53 -2.51 -4.81
CA THR A 131 7.23 -3.24 -6.04
C THR A 131 5.77 -3.66 -6.14
N GLY A 132 4.91 -3.31 -5.16
CA GLY A 132 3.44 -3.38 -5.25
C GLY A 132 2.87 -2.72 -6.52
N ALA A 133 3.60 -1.74 -7.05
CA ALA A 133 3.30 -1.10 -8.32
C ALA A 133 3.31 -2.07 -9.52
N VAL A 134 4.02 -3.20 -9.45
CA VAL A 134 3.97 -4.27 -10.46
C VAL A 134 2.60 -4.93 -10.45
N GLN A 135 2.06 -5.29 -9.29
CA GLN A 135 0.69 -5.85 -9.21
C GLN A 135 -0.35 -4.87 -9.75
N LEU A 136 -0.24 -3.58 -9.42
CA LEU A 136 -1.12 -2.55 -9.98
C LEU A 136 -0.98 -2.41 -11.51
N ALA A 137 0.25 -2.48 -12.03
CA ALA A 137 0.50 -2.44 -13.47
C ALA A 137 -0.09 -3.67 -14.18
N LEU A 138 0.10 -4.88 -13.63
CA LEU A 138 -0.46 -6.13 -14.17
C LEU A 138 -1.99 -6.16 -14.12
N ALA A 139 -2.59 -5.52 -13.10
CA ALA A 139 -4.04 -5.34 -13.00
C ALA A 139 -4.59 -4.22 -13.91
N GLY A 140 -3.73 -3.52 -14.65
CA GLY A 140 -4.11 -2.43 -15.56
C GLY A 140 -4.44 -1.11 -14.87
N VAL A 141 -4.26 -1.00 -13.55
CA VAL A 141 -4.59 0.20 -12.76
C VAL A 141 -3.72 1.40 -13.15
N LEU A 142 -2.46 1.16 -13.52
CA LEU A 142 -1.49 2.20 -13.84
C LEU A 142 -1.48 2.65 -15.32
N THR A 143 -2.34 2.07 -16.16
CA THR A 143 -2.44 2.40 -17.60
C THR A 143 -2.61 3.91 -17.80
N GLY A 144 -1.68 4.53 -18.53
CA GLY A 144 -1.65 5.98 -18.79
C GLY A 144 -1.44 6.89 -17.57
N LYS A 145 -1.06 6.36 -16.40
CA LYS A 145 -0.89 7.13 -15.16
C LYS A 145 0.56 7.48 -14.86
N ARG A 146 0.74 8.49 -14.03
CA ARG A 146 2.00 8.76 -13.31
C ARG A 146 2.10 7.85 -12.09
N ALA A 147 3.28 7.28 -11.87
CA ALA A 147 3.55 6.40 -10.73
C ALA A 147 5.02 6.46 -10.29
N THR A 148 5.33 5.99 -9.08
CA THR A 148 6.69 5.69 -8.62
C THR A 148 6.73 4.28 -8.01
N THR A 149 7.93 3.78 -7.77
CA THR A 149 8.21 2.49 -7.14
C THR A 149 9.53 2.58 -6.36
N SER A 150 9.92 1.50 -5.68
CA SER A 150 11.18 1.44 -4.95
C SER A 150 12.38 1.79 -5.84
N LYS A 151 13.27 2.65 -5.33
CA LYS A 151 14.43 3.16 -6.08
C LYS A 151 15.38 2.02 -6.46
N ALA A 152 15.54 1.05 -5.57
CA ALA A 152 16.36 -0.15 -5.82
C ALA A 152 15.84 -1.02 -6.96
N PHE A 153 14.53 -1.00 -7.22
CA PHE A 153 13.89 -1.82 -8.25
C PHE A 153 13.36 -1.00 -9.43
N TYR A 154 13.61 0.31 -9.47
CA TYR A 154 12.97 1.23 -10.40
C TYR A 154 13.13 0.80 -11.87
N HIS A 155 14.36 0.50 -12.30
CA HIS A 155 14.62 0.04 -13.66
C HIS A 155 14.02 -1.34 -13.94
N ALA A 156 14.06 -2.26 -12.98
CA ALA A 156 13.48 -3.61 -13.13
C ALA A 156 11.96 -3.54 -13.30
N VAL A 157 11.28 -2.73 -12.49
CA VAL A 157 9.84 -2.48 -12.61
C VAL A 157 9.51 -1.85 -13.96
N GLY A 158 10.23 -0.82 -14.39
CA GLY A 158 10.02 -0.21 -15.71
C GLY A 158 10.30 -1.15 -16.89
N ALA A 159 11.13 -2.18 -16.71
CA ALA A 159 11.43 -3.18 -17.73
C ALA A 159 10.29 -4.20 -17.90
N VAL A 160 9.60 -4.57 -16.82
CA VAL A 160 8.56 -5.62 -16.83
C VAL A 160 7.12 -5.08 -16.91
N THR A 161 6.93 -3.75 -16.85
CA THR A 161 5.61 -3.11 -16.87
C THR A 161 5.31 -2.42 -18.21
N PRO A 162 4.02 -2.16 -18.51
CA PRO A 162 3.61 -1.42 -19.71
C PRO A 162 4.31 -0.07 -19.89
N LYS A 163 4.55 0.33 -21.14
CA LYS A 163 5.35 1.52 -21.50
C LYS A 163 4.58 2.84 -21.44
N ASP A 164 3.27 2.79 -21.29
CA ASP A 164 2.39 3.94 -21.16
C ASP A 164 2.29 4.46 -19.71
N ILE A 165 2.97 3.82 -18.75
CA ILE A 165 3.12 4.29 -17.38
C ILE A 165 4.23 5.36 -17.33
N THR A 166 3.90 6.55 -16.82
CA THR A 166 4.87 7.63 -16.62
C THR A 166 5.53 7.50 -15.24
N TRP A 167 6.66 6.79 -15.18
CA TRP A 167 7.41 6.61 -13.93
C TRP A 167 8.13 7.91 -13.51
N VAL A 168 7.96 8.31 -12.24
CA VAL A 168 8.55 9.51 -11.63
C VAL A 168 9.72 9.10 -10.73
N PRO A 169 10.98 9.23 -11.18
CA PRO A 169 12.14 8.62 -10.53
C PRO A 169 12.45 9.19 -9.16
N GLU A 170 12.23 10.49 -8.96
CA GLU A 170 12.61 11.23 -7.75
C GLU A 170 11.55 11.20 -6.66
N ALA A 171 10.31 10.84 -7.00
CA ALA A 171 9.20 11.02 -6.10
C ALA A 171 9.23 10.01 -4.94
N ARG A 172 9.06 10.49 -3.71
CA ARG A 172 8.85 9.64 -2.53
C ARG A 172 7.52 8.90 -2.65
N TRP A 173 6.48 9.61 -3.07
CA TRP A 173 5.22 9.05 -3.56
C TRP A 173 4.64 9.91 -4.68
N VAL A 174 3.73 9.34 -5.46
CA VAL A 174 3.01 10.00 -6.55
C VAL A 174 1.53 9.82 -6.32
N ILE A 175 0.77 10.89 -6.55
CA ILE A 175 -0.70 10.90 -6.55
C ILE A 175 -1.16 11.23 -7.97
N ASP A 176 -1.91 10.33 -8.59
CA ASP A 176 -2.56 10.53 -9.90
C ASP A 176 -4.04 10.12 -9.83
N GLY A 177 -4.89 11.12 -9.56
CA GLY A 177 -6.31 10.92 -9.26
C GLY A 177 -6.50 10.17 -7.94
N ASN A 178 -7.15 9.01 -8.00
CA ASN A 178 -7.34 8.12 -6.86
C ASN A 178 -6.22 7.09 -6.67
N VAL A 179 -5.18 7.10 -7.51
CA VAL A 179 -4.07 6.15 -7.43
C VAL A 179 -2.87 6.79 -6.74
N TRP A 180 -2.38 6.12 -5.70
CA TRP A 180 -1.26 6.58 -4.89
C TRP A 180 -0.16 5.51 -4.91
N THR A 181 1.03 5.85 -5.36
CA THR A 181 2.15 4.90 -5.39
C THR A 181 3.31 5.47 -4.61
N SER A 182 3.89 4.73 -3.67
CA SER A 182 5.10 5.13 -2.96
C SER A 182 6.33 4.34 -3.39
N SER A 183 7.49 4.89 -3.05
CA SER A 183 8.79 4.24 -3.23
C SER A 183 8.99 3.12 -2.19
N GLY A 184 10.13 3.06 -1.50
CA GLY A 184 10.42 1.99 -0.54
C GLY A 184 9.62 2.05 0.76
N VAL A 185 9.97 1.16 1.70
CA VAL A 185 9.29 0.95 3.00
C VAL A 185 8.96 2.24 3.75
N ALA A 186 9.94 3.12 3.94
CA ALA A 186 9.77 4.37 4.69
C ALA A 186 8.85 5.35 3.95
N ALA A 187 8.95 5.39 2.62
CA ALA A 187 8.07 6.20 1.78
C ALA A 187 6.62 5.72 1.85
N GLY A 188 6.38 4.42 2.04
CA GLY A 188 5.05 3.85 2.25
C GLY A 188 4.39 4.31 3.56
N ALA A 189 5.16 4.33 4.66
CA ALA A 189 4.69 4.88 5.93
C ALA A 189 4.36 6.37 5.83
N ASP A 190 5.24 7.15 5.18
CA ASP A 190 5.00 8.58 4.98
C ASP A 190 3.80 8.86 4.06
N MET A 191 3.62 8.06 3.01
CA MET A 191 2.43 8.12 2.16
C MET A 191 1.16 7.81 2.96
N ALA A 192 1.20 6.88 3.93
CA ALA A 192 0.07 6.61 4.82
C ALA A 192 -0.26 7.83 5.68
N LEU A 193 0.74 8.53 6.23
CA LEU A 193 0.52 9.78 6.98
C LEU A 193 -0.04 10.89 6.09
N ALA A 194 0.46 11.03 4.86
CA ALA A 194 -0.09 11.97 3.88
C ALA A 194 -1.55 11.63 3.52
N PHE A 195 -1.89 10.34 3.46
CA PHE A 195 -3.26 9.89 3.22
C PHE A 195 -4.19 10.13 4.42
N VAL A 196 -3.71 9.95 5.64
CA VAL A 196 -4.42 10.35 6.86
C VAL A 196 -4.70 11.86 6.84
N GLU A 197 -3.73 12.69 6.46
CA GLU A 197 -3.94 14.14 6.33
C GLU A 197 -5.01 14.47 5.27
N HIS A 198 -4.95 13.79 4.12
CA HIS A 198 -5.92 13.93 3.05
C HIS A 198 -7.35 13.55 3.47
N LEU A 199 -7.50 12.48 4.26
CA LEU A 199 -8.81 12.02 4.73
C LEU A 199 -9.31 12.78 5.97
N ALA A 200 -8.54 12.75 7.05
CA ALA A 200 -8.96 13.16 8.39
C ALA A 200 -8.43 14.55 8.81
N GLY A 201 -7.64 15.20 7.95
CA GLY A 201 -7.11 16.54 8.17
C GLY A 201 -5.80 16.57 8.95
N LYS A 202 -5.19 17.77 8.96
CA LYS A 202 -3.84 18.03 9.48
C LYS A 202 -3.67 17.71 10.96
N ASP A 203 -4.68 17.95 11.79
CA ASP A 203 -4.53 17.78 13.23
C ASP A 203 -4.49 16.30 13.63
N VAL A 204 -5.31 15.46 12.97
CA VAL A 204 -5.26 13.99 13.14
C VAL A 204 -3.93 13.44 12.64
N ALA A 205 -3.50 13.85 11.44
CA ALA A 205 -2.22 13.41 10.88
C ALA A 205 -1.01 13.86 11.73
N ARG A 206 -1.00 15.09 12.23
CA ARG A 206 0.05 15.60 13.12
C ARG A 206 0.07 14.84 14.44
N TYR A 207 -1.09 14.55 15.03
CA TYR A 207 -1.17 13.74 16.23
C TYR A 207 -0.55 12.35 16.00
N ILE A 208 -1.00 11.64 14.95
CA ILE A 208 -0.50 10.29 14.64
C ILE A 208 1.00 10.32 14.35
N ARG A 209 1.47 11.30 13.58
CA ARG A 209 2.89 11.52 13.29
C ARG A 209 3.71 11.66 14.58
N ASN A 210 3.24 12.47 15.53
CA ASN A 210 3.96 12.74 16.77
C ASN A 210 4.01 11.52 17.70
N VAL A 211 2.90 10.78 17.85
CA VAL A 211 2.88 9.59 18.73
C VAL A 211 3.60 8.39 18.14
N THR A 212 3.76 8.36 16.82
CA THR A 212 4.56 7.35 16.10
C THR A 212 5.97 7.82 15.75
N GLU A 213 6.36 9.02 16.20
CA GLU A 213 7.69 9.61 16.04
C GLU A 213 8.21 9.71 14.59
N HIS A 214 7.31 9.93 13.62
CA HIS A 214 7.70 10.13 12.23
C HIS A 214 8.12 11.60 11.98
N PRO A 215 9.25 11.87 11.29
CA PRO A 215 9.59 13.23 10.88
C PRO A 215 8.61 13.75 9.83
N GLU A 216 8.52 15.07 9.66
CA GLU A 216 7.76 15.67 8.56
C GLU A 216 8.55 15.57 7.25
N VAL A 217 7.90 15.07 6.19
CA VAL A 217 8.48 14.85 4.86
C VAL A 217 7.44 15.11 3.77
N THR A 218 7.89 15.42 2.55
CA THR A 218 7.05 15.68 1.38
C THR A 218 7.22 14.61 0.30
N ASP A 219 6.38 14.68 -0.74
CA ASP A 219 6.39 13.79 -1.91
C ASP A 219 7.69 13.89 -2.72
N LYS A 220 8.49 14.92 -2.48
CA LYS A 220 9.76 15.20 -3.18
C LYS A 220 11.00 14.78 -2.38
N ASP A 221 10.83 14.39 -1.11
CA ASP A 221 11.95 14.10 -0.21
C ASP A 221 12.38 12.62 -0.28
N ASP A 222 12.83 12.17 -1.46
CA ASP A 222 13.42 10.83 -1.63
C ASP A 222 14.95 10.91 -1.87
N PRO A 223 15.77 10.86 -0.81
CA PRO A 223 17.22 10.95 -0.95
C PRO A 223 17.84 9.73 -1.64
N PHE A 224 17.07 8.65 -1.85
CA PHE A 224 17.57 7.40 -2.41
C PHE A 224 17.58 7.41 -3.94
N ALA A 225 16.87 8.35 -4.60
CA ALA A 225 16.90 8.48 -6.05
C ALA A 225 18.34 8.68 -6.58
N LYS A 226 19.11 9.58 -5.95
CA LYS A 226 20.52 9.81 -6.29
C LYS A 226 21.40 8.59 -6.03
N ILE A 227 21.18 7.88 -4.92
CA ILE A 227 21.95 6.68 -4.55
C ILE A 227 21.80 5.59 -5.62
N HIS A 228 20.61 5.48 -6.21
CA HIS A 228 20.31 4.53 -7.27
C HIS A 228 20.49 5.08 -8.69
N GLY A 229 21.12 6.25 -8.85
CA GLY A 229 21.45 6.82 -10.17
C GLY A 229 20.25 7.24 -11.01
N LEU A 230 19.14 7.60 -10.37
CA LEU A 230 17.91 8.04 -11.05
C LEU A 230 17.90 9.54 -11.37
N ILE A 231 18.85 10.29 -10.78
CA ILE A 231 19.16 11.71 -10.98
C ILE A 231 20.66 11.98 -10.87
#